data_AF-A0A1R0GXN2-F1
#
_entry.id   AF-A0A1R0GXN2-F1
#
_cell.length_a   1.000
_cell.length_b   1.000
_cell.length_c   1.000
_cell.angle_alpha   90.00
_cell.angle_beta   90.00
_cell.angle_gamma   90.00
#
_symmetry.space_group_name_H-M   'P 1'
#
loop_
_entity.id
_entity.type
_entity.pdbx_description
1 polymer ?
#
loop_
_entity_poly.entity_id
_entity_poly.type
_entity_poly.pdbx_seq_one_letter_code
_entity_poly.pdbx_strand_id
1 'polypeptide(L)'
;MPDILGTDDPKSVAFGFLSVFRTASLISSSRLTNIIMDISTQPEVFKKLLYEQREIVLKYGSNLSLSAIDNMHYLDAVILESLRLSNPAGL
;
A
#
# COMPACT_ATOMS: atom_id res chain seq x y z
N MET A 1 19.81 39.41 -7.98
CA MET A 1 19.57 38.09 -8.60
C MET A 1 18.07 37.91 -8.69
N PRO A 2 17.52 37.50 -9.85
CA PRO A 2 16.10 37.25 -9.98
C PRO A 2 15.75 35.93 -9.29
N ASP A 3 14.57 35.93 -8.67
CA ASP A 3 13.95 34.84 -7.95
C ASP A 3 13.68 33.67 -8.91
N ILE A 4 14.44 32.57 -8.76
CA ILE A 4 14.43 31.40 -9.67
C ILE A 4 13.32 30.40 -9.30
N LEU A 5 12.63 30.63 -8.19
CA LEU A 5 11.52 29.82 -7.75
C LEU A 5 10.40 30.79 -7.38
N GLY A 6 9.44 30.98 -8.28
CA GLY A 6 8.17 31.63 -7.98
C GLY A 6 7.33 30.79 -7.01
N THR A 7 7.89 30.49 -5.84
CA THR A 7 7.31 29.65 -4.78
C THR A 7 6.51 30.45 -3.76
N ASP A 8 6.41 31.77 -3.93
CA ASP A 8 5.62 32.65 -3.07
C ASP A 8 4.15 32.82 -3.52
N ASP A 9 3.73 32.24 -4.66
CA ASP A 9 2.31 32.21 -5.04
C ASP A 9 1.61 31.04 -4.31
N PRO A 10 0.69 31.32 -3.36
CA PRO A 10 -0.03 30.28 -2.63
C PRO A 10 -0.77 29.30 -3.54
N LYS A 11 -1.15 29.73 -4.75
CA LYS A 11 -1.84 28.87 -5.73
C LYS A 11 -0.90 27.83 -6.35
N SER A 12 0.36 28.20 -6.62
CA SER A 12 1.36 27.26 -7.14
C SER A 12 1.70 26.18 -6.13
N VAL A 13 1.86 26.56 -4.85
CA VAL A 13 2.06 25.61 -3.74
C VAL A 13 0.83 24.72 -3.56
N ALA A 14 -0.38 25.31 -3.57
CA ALA A 14 -1.63 24.55 -3.46
C ALA A 14 -1.83 23.58 -4.62
N PHE A 15 -1.49 23.97 -5.85
CA PHE A 15 -1.57 23.11 -7.03
C PHE A 15 -0.55 21.97 -6.95
N GLY A 16 0.68 22.25 -6.52
CA GLY A 16 1.69 21.22 -6.28
C GLY A 16 1.23 20.19 -5.25
N PHE A 17 0.69 20.65 -4.11
CA PHE A 17 0.14 19.79 -3.08
C PHE A 17 -1.03 18.95 -3.58
N LEU A 18 -1.98 19.56 -4.29
CA LEU A 18 -3.12 18.87 -4.88
C LEU A 18 -2.69 17.81 -5.91
N SER A 19 -1.68 18.12 -6.73
CA SER A 19 -1.13 17.20 -7.71
C SER A 19 -0.47 15.98 -7.06
N VAL A 20 0.34 16.18 -6.02
CA VAL A 20 0.95 15.09 -5.23
C VAL A 20 -0.13 14.25 -4.55
N PHE A 21 -1.10 14.88 -3.88
CA PHE A 21 -2.19 14.19 -3.20
C PHE A 21 -3.04 13.34 -4.16
N ARG A 22 -3.40 13.90 -5.31
CA ARG A 22 -4.17 13.20 -6.35
C ARG A 22 -3.40 12.01 -6.90
N THR A 23 -2.12 12.20 -7.18
CA THR A 23 -1.25 11.14 -7.72
C THR A 23 -1.05 10.03 -6.69
N ALA A 24 -0.78 10.37 -5.43
CA ALA A 24 -0.67 9.41 -4.34
C ALA A 24 -1.96 8.59 -4.14
N SER A 25 -3.12 9.25 -4.19
CA SER A 25 -4.42 8.59 -4.03
C SER A 25 -4.73 7.62 -5.18
N LEU A 26 -4.52 8.06 -6.43
CA LEU A 26 -4.78 7.23 -7.62
C LEU A 26 -3.86 6.02 -7.68
N ILE A 27 -2.57 6.22 -7.42
CA ILE A 27 -1.56 5.16 -7.43
C ILE A 27 -1.83 4.13 -6.31
N SER A 28 -2.22 4.59 -5.12
CA SER A 28 -2.52 3.69 -4.00
C SER A 28 -3.77 2.85 -4.27
N SER A 29 -4.82 3.46 -4.84
CA SER A 29 -6.08 2.75 -5.13
C SER A 29 -5.90 1.61 -6.12
N SER A 30 -5.20 1.82 -7.24
CA SER A 30 -5.01 0.78 -8.26
C SER A 30 -4.11 -0.36 -7.77
N ARG A 31 -3.05 -0.04 -7.02
CA ARG A 31 -2.16 -1.04 -6.42
C ARG A 31 -2.88 -1.91 -5.39
N LEU A 32 -3.72 -1.31 -4.55
CA LEU A 32 -4.55 -2.07 -3.60
C LEU A 32 -5.51 -3.03 -4.31
N THR A 33 -6.14 -2.58 -5.40
CA THR A 33 -6.99 -3.46 -6.21
C THR A 33 -6.21 -4.63 -6.79
N ASN A 34 -4.99 -4.40 -7.30
CA ASN A 34 -4.14 -5.46 -7.83
C ASN A 34 -3.74 -6.47 -6.74
N ILE A 35 -3.34 -6.01 -5.55
CA ILE A 35 -3.03 -6.89 -4.41
C ILE A 35 -4.23 -7.79 -4.08
N ILE A 36 -5.43 -7.21 -4.00
CA ILE A 36 -6.65 -7.99 -3.72
C ILE A 36 -6.92 -9.00 -4.84
N MET A 37 -6.72 -8.62 -6.10
CA MET A 37 -6.89 -9.50 -7.25
C MET A 37 -5.88 -10.66 -7.23
N ASP A 38 -4.61 -10.39 -6.95
CA ASP A 38 -3.55 -11.40 -6.84
C ASP A 38 -3.86 -12.41 -5.74
N ILE A 39 -4.32 -11.94 -4.58
CA ILE A 39 -4.74 -12.80 -3.46
C ILE A 39 -5.96 -13.65 -3.86
N SER A 40 -6.96 -13.03 -4.51
CA SER A 40 -8.23 -13.69 -4.85
C SER A 40 -8.07 -14.75 -5.93
N THR A 41 -7.12 -14.57 -6.85
CA THR A 41 -6.87 -15.49 -7.98
C THR A 41 -5.93 -16.64 -7.63
N GLN A 42 -5.28 -16.60 -6.46
CA GLN A 42 -4.32 -17.61 -6.00
C GLN A 42 -4.79 -18.28 -4.70
N PRO A 43 -5.59 -19.36 -4.78
CA PRO A 43 -6.17 -20.02 -3.61
C PRO A 43 -5.13 -20.47 -2.56
N GLU A 44 -3.94 -20.85 -2.98
CA GLU A 44 -2.85 -21.26 -2.07
C GLU A 44 -2.28 -20.07 -1.28
N VAL A 45 -2.17 -18.90 -1.89
CA VAL A 45 -1.77 -17.67 -1.20
C VAL A 45 -2.84 -17.28 -0.19
N PHE A 46 -4.11 -17.30 -0.60
CA PHE A 46 -5.23 -17.02 0.29
C PHE A 46 -5.28 -17.96 1.50
N LYS A 47 -5.09 -19.27 1.29
CA LYS A 47 -5.05 -20.25 2.40
C LYS A 47 -3.93 -19.95 3.39
N LYS A 48 -2.71 -19.65 2.91
CA LYS A 48 -1.57 -19.32 3.78
C LYS A 48 -1.82 -18.04 4.60
N LEU A 49 -2.40 -17.01 3.99
CA LEU A 49 -2.81 -15.80 4.69
C LEU A 49 -3.86 -16.09 5.77
N LEU A 50 -4.84 -16.96 5.47
CA LEU A 50 -5.84 -17.36 6.44
C LEU A 50 -5.24 -18.11 7.63
N TYR A 51 -4.24 -18.97 7.39
CA TYR A 51 -3.53 -19.65 8.47
C TYR A 51 -2.74 -18.67 9.34
N GLU A 52 -1.97 -17.78 8.73
CA GLU A 52 -1.25 -16.72 9.46
C GLU A 52 -2.21 -15.85 10.29
N GLN A 53 -3.33 -15.42 9.69
CA GLN A 53 -4.30 -14.59 10.39
C GLN A 53 -4.92 -15.32 11.59
N ARG A 54 -5.17 -16.63 11.48
CA ARG A 54 -5.64 -17.45 12.61
C ARG A 54 -4.60 -17.52 13.71
N GLU A 55 -3.32 -17.71 13.38
CA GLU A 55 -2.24 -17.73 14.37
C GLU A 55 -2.11 -16.38 15.11
N ILE A 56 -2.23 -15.27 14.38
CA ILE A 56 -2.23 -13.93 14.97
C ILE A 56 -3.43 -13.72 15.90
N VAL A 57 -4.64 -14.12 15.49
CA VAL A 57 -5.84 -14.02 16.34
C VAL A 57 -5.70 -14.88 17.60
N LEU A 58 -5.08 -16.06 17.50
CA LEU A 58 -4.80 -16.89 18.67
C LEU A 58 -3.79 -16.23 19.63
N LYS A 59 -2.81 -15.49 19.10
CA LYS A 59 -1.73 -14.85 19.88
C LYS A 59 -2.14 -13.51 20.51
N TYR A 60 -2.88 -12.67 19.79
CA TYR A 60 -3.22 -11.30 20.19
C TYR A 60 -4.72 -11.12 20.53
N GLY A 61 -5.53 -12.17 20.38
CA GLY A 61 -6.98 -12.10 20.49
C GLY A 61 -7.65 -11.61 19.20
N SER A 62 -8.97 -11.49 19.23
CA SER A 62 -9.77 -11.08 18.07
C SER A 62 -9.68 -9.58 17.72
N ASN A 63 -8.88 -8.80 18.46
CA ASN A 63 -8.75 -7.37 18.24
C ASN A 63 -7.69 -7.09 17.17
N LEU A 64 -8.13 -6.44 16.10
CA LEU A 64 -7.26 -5.98 15.01
C LEU A 64 -6.44 -4.76 15.48
N SER A 65 -5.39 -5.00 16.26
CA SER A 65 -4.44 -3.98 16.67
C SER A 65 -3.34 -3.81 15.62
N LEU A 66 -2.77 -2.60 15.48
CA LEU A 66 -1.63 -2.37 14.59
C LEU A 66 -0.47 -3.33 14.92
N SER A 67 -0.19 -3.55 16.21
CA SER A 67 0.84 -4.50 16.64
C SER A 67 0.56 -5.94 16.21
N ALA A 68 -0.71 -6.35 16.12
CA ALA A 68 -1.06 -7.68 15.61
C ALA A 68 -0.84 -7.78 14.10
N ILE A 69 -1.21 -6.74 13.34
CA ILE A 69 -0.99 -6.67 11.89
C ILE A 69 0.51 -6.64 11.56
N ASP A 70 1.32 -5.91 12.33
CA ASP A 70 2.78 -5.83 12.14
C ASP A 70 3.48 -7.20 12.30
N ASN A 71 2.83 -8.19 12.90
CA ASN A 71 3.33 -9.55 13.04
C ASN A 71 2.89 -10.50 11.90
N MET A 72 2.14 -10.01 10.91
CA MET A 72 1.72 -10.78 9.72
C MET A 72 2.80 -10.72 8.63
N HIS A 73 3.89 -11.48 8.80
CA HIS A 73 5.04 -11.47 7.90
C HIS A 73 4.74 -11.98 6.49
N TYR A 74 3.85 -12.96 6.35
CA TYR A 74 3.43 -13.48 5.06
C TYR A 74 2.52 -12.50 4.32
N LEU A 75 1.63 -11.79 5.02
CA LEU A 75 0.90 -10.66 4.45
C LEU A 75 1.84 -9.58 3.89
N ASP A 76 2.86 -9.20 4.64
CA ASP A 76 3.87 -8.23 4.18
C ASP A 76 4.58 -8.73 2.91
N ALA A 77 5.02 -9.99 2.90
CA ALA A 77 5.64 -10.59 1.72
C ALA A 77 4.71 -10.62 0.50
N VAL A 78 3.41 -10.90 0.68
CA VAL A 78 2.41 -10.89 -0.40
C VAL A 78 2.21 -9.47 -0.94
N ILE A 79 2.08 -8.47 -0.07
CA ILE A 79 1.95 -7.08 -0.48
C ILE A 79 3.18 -6.64 -1.28
N LEU A 80 4.39 -6.94 -0.80
CA LEU A 80 5.63 -6.61 -1.48
C LEU A 80 5.73 -7.27 -2.86
N GLU A 81 5.34 -8.53 -2.99
CA GLU A 81 5.38 -9.25 -4.26
C GLU A 81 4.34 -8.71 -5.25
N SER A 82 3.12 -8.44 -4.81
CA SER A 82 2.09 -7.80 -5.64
C SER A 82 2.48 -6.38 -6.06
N LEU A 83 3.17 -5.62 -5.20
CA LEU A 83 3.73 -4.32 -5.56
C LEU A 83 4.87 -4.45 -6.58
N ARG A 84 5.72 -5.47 -6.45
CA ARG A 84 6.79 -5.78 -7.42
C ARG A 84 6.20 -6.11 -8.79
N LEU A 85 5.12 -6.89 -8.84
CA LEU A 85 4.43 -7.28 -10.08
C LEU A 85 3.65 -6.14 -10.72
N SER A 86 3.07 -5.25 -9.90
CA SER A 86 2.26 -4.12 -10.39
C SER A 86 3.06 -2.86 -10.70
N ASN A 87 4.37 -2.82 -10.43
CA ASN A 87 5.21 -1.69 -10.77
C ASN A 87 5.47 -1.63 -12.29
N PRO A 88 5.01 -0.58 -13.00
CA PRO A 88 5.27 -0.44 -14.44
C PRO A 88 6.74 -0.15 -14.76
N ALA A 89 7.55 0.26 -13.79
CA ALA A 89 9.00 0.45 -13.90
C ALA A 89 9.77 -0.82 -13.47
N GLY A 90 9.40 -1.97 -14.02
CA GLY A 90 10.24 -3.17 -13.92
C GLY A 90 11.52 -2.94 -14.72
N LEU A 91 12.58 -2.53 -14.01
CA LEU A 91 13.90 -2.00 -14.42
C LEU A 91 14.02 -0.48 -14.33
#